data_AF-A0A139WPT2-F1
#
_entry.id   AF-A0A139WPT2-F1
#
_cell.length_a   1.000
_cell.length_b   1.000
_cell.length_c   1.000
_cell.angle_alpha   90.00
_cell.angle_beta   90.00
_cell.angle_gamma   90.00
#
_symmetry.space_group_name_H-M   'P 1'
#
loop_
_entity.id
_entity.type
_entity.pdbx_description
1 polymer ?
#
loop_
_entity_poly.entity_id
_entity_poly.type
_entity_poly.pdbx_seq_one_letter_code
_entity_poly.pdbx_strand_id
1 'polypeptide(L)'
;MGGFAWVTLATNDSYSLGALVLAHSLKQVGSKHQLAVLVTPGVTNPMRAKLATVFDLVQEVNILDSKDESNLRLLKRPELGVTFTKLHCWRLTQFDKCVFLDADTLVLQNCDELFEREELSAAPDVGWPDCFNSGVFVFRPSNETYDKLVQFAVEKGSFDGGDQGLLNLYFSDWATKDISKHLPFIYNLCSTACYSYLPAFKQFGADAKIIHFIGSSKPWLQYFNTETRKVQPTPDVKHLEAILQQWWNIFCLLIHPTLTPDMTGLAGAFAQLTLGAPRTAEQSALDDHLRRQGWEVGNIDYMGRDSFDNIWNKICQTLSAALPEDAPKTTEAPPPSTDAKPIEKSLTEGQLAAKTAIMPKKITPLANV
;
A
#
# COMPACT_ATOMS: atom_id res chain seq x y z
N MET A 1 0.57 35.11 1.72
CA MET A 1 -0.71 34.39 1.77
C MET A 1 -0.39 33.02 2.33
N GLY A 2 -0.79 32.75 3.56
CA GLY A 2 -0.65 31.43 4.17
C GLY A 2 -2.00 30.72 4.16
N GLY A 3 -1.99 29.41 3.94
CA GLY A 3 -3.19 28.58 3.84
C GLY A 3 -2.91 27.14 4.21
N PHE A 4 -3.95 26.32 4.27
CA PHE A 4 -3.86 24.90 4.61
C PHE A 4 -4.00 24.02 3.37
N ALA A 5 -3.28 22.91 3.34
CA ALA A 5 -3.35 21.95 2.24
C ALA A 5 -3.30 20.49 2.70
N TRP A 6 -4.04 19.64 1.98
CA TRP A 6 -3.82 18.20 1.97
C TRP A 6 -2.69 17.91 0.99
N VAL A 7 -1.69 17.16 1.42
CA VAL A 7 -0.50 16.85 0.62
C VAL A 7 -0.42 15.35 0.39
N THR A 8 -0.16 14.93 -0.84
CA THR A 8 0.11 13.52 -1.17
C THR A 8 1.33 13.40 -2.09
N LEU A 9 1.77 12.17 -2.35
CA LEU A 9 2.92 11.86 -3.20
C LEU A 9 2.54 10.78 -4.22
N ALA A 10 2.81 11.04 -5.50
CA ALA A 10 2.74 10.05 -6.57
C ALA A 10 4.12 9.87 -7.24
N THR A 11 4.67 8.66 -7.18
CA THR A 11 6.01 8.37 -7.74
C THR A 11 5.97 7.78 -9.15
N ASN A 12 4.79 7.45 -9.66
CA ASN A 12 4.54 6.92 -11.00
C ASN A 12 3.05 7.05 -11.35
N ASP A 13 2.68 6.70 -12.58
CA ASP A 13 1.30 6.78 -13.07
C ASP A 13 0.32 5.89 -12.29
N SER A 14 0.75 4.73 -11.78
CA SER A 14 -0.10 3.83 -10.99
C SER A 14 -0.48 4.45 -9.64
N TYR A 15 0.50 5.01 -8.90
CA TYR A 15 0.23 5.76 -7.66
C TYR A 15 -0.54 7.06 -7.92
N SER A 16 -0.44 7.62 -9.12
CA SER A 16 -1.23 8.79 -9.51
C SER A 16 -2.73 8.46 -9.59
N LEU A 17 -3.12 7.22 -9.89
CA LEU A 17 -4.52 6.78 -9.79
C LEU A 17 -5.03 6.85 -8.35
N GLY A 18 -4.20 6.38 -7.40
CA GLY A 18 -4.47 6.51 -5.97
C GLY A 18 -4.63 7.97 -5.53
N ALA A 19 -3.67 8.82 -5.91
CA ALA A 19 -3.71 10.25 -5.60
C ALA A 19 -4.96 10.95 -6.16
N LEU A 20 -5.38 10.61 -7.39
CA LEU A 20 -6.63 11.13 -7.97
C LEU A 20 -7.87 10.67 -7.20
N VAL A 21 -7.95 9.38 -6.80
CA VAL A 21 -9.07 8.90 -5.98
C VAL A 21 -9.10 9.60 -4.63
N LEU A 22 -7.94 9.73 -3.98
CA LEU A 22 -7.78 10.46 -2.72
C LEU A 22 -8.30 11.90 -2.85
N ALA A 23 -7.84 12.64 -3.87
CA ALA A 23 -8.26 14.02 -4.10
C ALA A 23 -9.77 14.15 -4.35
N HIS A 24 -10.36 13.24 -5.12
CA HIS A 24 -11.81 13.22 -5.34
C HIS A 24 -12.57 12.87 -4.06
N SER A 25 -12.05 11.96 -3.22
CA SER A 25 -12.68 11.61 -1.94
C SER A 25 -12.71 12.81 -0.97
N LEU A 26 -11.62 13.58 -0.88
CA LEU A 26 -11.56 14.83 -0.12
C LEU A 26 -12.59 15.87 -0.60
N LYS A 27 -12.74 16.02 -1.92
CA LYS A 27 -13.74 16.92 -2.51
C LYS A 27 -15.17 16.45 -2.22
N GLN A 28 -15.45 15.15 -2.30
CA GLN A 28 -16.77 14.57 -2.03
C GLN A 28 -17.23 14.76 -0.59
N VAL A 29 -16.30 14.69 0.37
CA VAL A 29 -16.60 14.98 1.78
C VAL A 29 -16.59 16.48 2.11
N GLY A 30 -16.48 17.34 1.09
CA GLY A 30 -16.62 18.79 1.22
C GLY A 30 -15.46 19.48 1.91
N SER A 31 -14.24 18.92 1.83
CA SER A 31 -13.06 19.62 2.34
C SER A 31 -12.86 20.95 1.62
N LYS A 32 -12.50 21.99 2.38
CA LYS A 32 -12.34 23.36 1.87
C LYS A 32 -10.88 23.75 1.63
N HIS A 33 -9.95 22.86 1.97
CA HIS A 33 -8.51 23.13 1.94
C HIS A 33 -7.91 22.77 0.59
N GLN A 34 -6.78 23.39 0.27
CA GLN A 34 -6.10 23.18 -1.01
C GLN A 34 -5.57 21.75 -1.10
N LEU A 35 -5.41 21.26 -2.33
CA LEU A 35 -4.86 19.95 -2.63
C LEU A 35 -3.51 20.12 -3.31
N ALA A 36 -2.46 19.54 -2.73
CA ALA A 36 -1.13 19.50 -3.31
C ALA A 36 -0.67 18.05 -3.53
N VAL A 37 -0.02 17.81 -4.66
CA VAL A 37 0.63 16.54 -4.96
C VAL A 37 2.08 16.76 -5.33
N LEU A 38 2.96 16.03 -4.66
CA LEU A 38 4.35 15.87 -5.06
C LEU A 38 4.42 14.78 -6.13
N VAL A 39 5.19 15.02 -7.20
CA VAL A 39 5.38 14.04 -8.28
C VAL A 39 6.85 13.85 -8.61
N THR A 40 7.27 12.63 -8.92
CA THR A 40 8.63 12.36 -9.40
C THR A 40 8.69 12.43 -10.93
N PRO A 41 9.90 12.46 -11.54
CA PRO A 41 10.07 12.24 -12.98
C PRO A 41 9.44 10.95 -13.53
N GLY A 42 9.11 9.98 -12.67
CA GLY A 42 8.41 8.74 -13.05
C GLY A 42 6.94 8.93 -13.39
N VAL A 43 6.34 10.09 -13.11
CA VAL A 43 4.98 10.44 -13.53
C VAL A 43 5.02 11.10 -14.91
N THR A 44 4.24 10.58 -15.86
CA THR A 44 4.25 11.05 -17.26
C THR A 44 3.61 12.43 -17.41
N ASN A 45 3.96 13.16 -18.47
CA ASN A 45 3.36 14.47 -18.75
C ASN A 45 1.82 14.44 -18.90
N PRO A 46 1.22 13.44 -19.60
CA PRO A 46 -0.23 13.29 -19.64
C PRO A 46 -0.84 13.11 -18.24
N MET A 47 -0.22 12.27 -17.39
CA MET A 47 -0.68 12.08 -16.01
C MET A 47 -0.53 13.35 -15.16
N ARG A 48 0.53 14.13 -15.33
CA ARG A 48 0.72 15.43 -14.64
C ARG A 48 -0.33 16.44 -15.05
N ALA A 49 -0.62 16.54 -16.35
CA ALA A 49 -1.70 17.39 -16.85
C ALA A 49 -3.04 16.96 -16.23
N LYS A 50 -3.26 15.65 -16.09
CA LYS A 50 -4.44 15.11 -15.43
C LYS A 50 -4.52 15.46 -13.95
N LEU A 51 -3.43 15.29 -13.19
CA LEU A 51 -3.33 15.69 -11.79
C LEU A 51 -3.64 17.19 -11.63
N ALA A 52 -3.14 18.04 -12.53
CA ALA A 52 -3.37 19.48 -12.51
C ALA A 52 -4.85 19.89 -12.75
N THR A 53 -5.71 18.97 -13.20
CA THR A 53 -7.16 19.22 -13.28
C THR A 53 -7.87 19.07 -11.94
N VAL A 54 -7.24 18.42 -10.95
CA VAL A 54 -7.85 18.09 -9.66
C VAL A 54 -7.11 18.76 -8.49
N PHE A 55 -5.78 18.80 -8.54
CA PHE A 55 -4.93 19.41 -7.52
C PHE A 55 -4.69 20.89 -7.80
N ASP A 56 -4.66 21.70 -6.74
CA ASP A 56 -4.31 23.12 -6.82
C ASP A 56 -2.81 23.32 -7.06
N LEU A 57 -1.98 22.38 -6.58
CA LEU A 57 -0.54 22.36 -6.78
C LEU A 57 -0.06 20.98 -7.21
N VAL A 58 0.62 20.90 -8.36
CA VAL A 58 1.39 19.73 -8.80
C VAL A 58 2.87 20.11 -8.79
N GLN A 59 3.60 19.64 -7.78
CA GLN A 59 5.00 20.00 -7.57
C GLN A 59 5.91 18.84 -7.96
N GLU A 60 6.74 19.04 -9.00
CA GLU A 60 7.79 18.08 -9.32
C GLU A 60 8.90 18.09 -8.26
N VAL A 61 9.31 16.90 -7.84
CA VAL A 61 10.46 16.66 -6.97
C VAL A 61 11.42 15.77 -7.73
N ASN A 62 12.53 16.36 -8.19
CA ASN A 62 13.62 15.64 -8.84
C ASN A 62 14.86 15.64 -7.95
N ILE A 63 15.03 14.54 -7.20
CA ILE A 63 16.17 14.34 -6.31
C ILE A 63 17.48 14.24 -7.10
N LEU A 64 17.45 13.66 -8.30
CA LEU A 64 18.65 13.37 -9.10
C LEU A 64 19.20 14.60 -9.83
N ASP A 65 18.36 15.59 -10.15
CA ASP A 65 18.74 16.81 -10.86
C ASP A 65 19.00 18.01 -9.92
N SER A 66 18.72 17.86 -8.63
CA SER A 66 19.01 18.92 -7.67
C SER A 66 20.53 19.03 -7.49
N LYS A 67 21.12 20.10 -8.03
CA LYS A 67 22.54 20.51 -7.84
C LYS A 67 22.91 20.87 -6.39
N ASP A 68 22.08 20.47 -5.44
CA ASP A 68 22.17 20.79 -4.04
C ASP A 68 23.07 19.77 -3.34
N GLU A 69 23.97 20.24 -2.47
CA GLU A 69 24.86 19.37 -1.69
C GLU A 69 24.10 18.37 -0.83
N SER A 70 22.90 18.75 -0.38
CA SER A 70 21.98 17.88 0.35
C SER A 70 21.63 16.65 -0.49
N ASN A 71 21.24 16.83 -1.76
CA ASN A 71 20.85 15.77 -2.70
C ASN A 71 22.03 14.88 -3.14
N LEU A 72 23.24 15.44 -3.22
CA LEU A 72 24.45 14.66 -3.47
C LEU A 72 24.75 13.65 -2.34
N ARG A 73 24.40 13.98 -1.09
CA ARG A 73 24.52 13.03 0.04
C ARG A 73 23.49 11.89 -0.08
N LEU A 74 22.34 12.15 -0.71
CA LEU A 74 21.27 11.17 -0.91
C LEU A 74 21.62 10.09 -1.92
N LEU A 75 22.42 10.41 -2.95
CA LEU A 75 22.92 9.43 -3.92
C LEU A 75 23.72 8.28 -3.27
N LYS A 76 24.21 8.46 -2.03
CA LYS A 76 24.92 7.42 -1.28
C LYS A 76 23.97 6.43 -0.59
N ARG A 77 22.65 6.67 -0.60
CA ARG A 77 21.61 5.88 0.08
C ARG A 77 20.42 5.62 -0.86
N PRO A 78 20.62 4.87 -1.96
CA PRO A 78 19.59 4.66 -2.99
C PRO A 78 18.32 3.98 -2.46
N GLU A 79 18.42 3.21 -1.37
CA GLU A 79 17.30 2.54 -0.74
C GLU A 79 16.26 3.51 -0.14
N LEU A 80 16.65 4.76 0.16
CA LEU A 80 15.80 5.78 0.76
C LEU A 80 15.17 6.73 -0.27
N GLY A 81 15.28 6.46 -1.58
CA GLY A 81 14.87 7.41 -2.63
C GLY A 81 13.40 7.87 -2.53
N VAL A 82 12.46 6.96 -2.24
CA VAL A 82 11.04 7.30 -2.05
C VAL A 82 10.83 8.09 -0.76
N THR A 83 11.47 7.65 0.33
CA THR A 83 11.47 8.34 1.64
C THR A 83 11.86 9.81 1.48
N PHE A 84 12.97 10.08 0.78
CA PHE A 84 13.44 11.44 0.56
C PHE A 84 12.48 12.28 -0.25
N THR A 85 11.83 11.69 -1.27
CA THR A 85 10.84 12.42 -2.07
C THR A 85 9.69 12.89 -1.19
N LYS A 86 9.23 12.05 -0.26
CA LYS A 86 8.17 12.39 0.69
C LYS A 86 8.56 13.56 1.61
N LEU A 87 9.81 13.63 2.07
CA LEU A 87 10.29 14.74 2.91
C LEU A 87 10.18 16.11 2.25
N HIS A 88 10.16 16.20 0.91
CA HIS A 88 9.96 17.47 0.23
C HIS A 88 8.60 18.12 0.53
N CYS A 89 7.66 17.42 1.17
CA CYS A 89 6.43 18.04 1.67
C CYS A 89 6.73 19.19 2.65
N TRP A 90 7.80 19.10 3.45
CA TRP A 90 8.23 20.18 4.34
C TRP A 90 8.72 21.43 3.59
N ARG A 91 9.06 21.33 2.29
CA ARG A 91 9.48 22.49 1.49
C ARG A 91 8.31 23.28 0.92
N LEU A 92 7.06 22.86 1.14
CA LEU A 92 5.87 23.56 0.67
C LEU A 92 5.53 24.79 1.54
N THR A 93 6.49 25.70 1.69
CA THR A 93 6.43 26.87 2.59
C THR A 93 5.44 27.96 2.14
N GLN A 94 4.72 27.76 1.04
CA GLN A 94 3.53 28.55 0.70
C GLN A 94 2.31 28.20 1.58
N PHE A 95 2.35 27.08 2.31
CA PHE A 95 1.31 26.67 3.25
C PHE A 95 1.79 26.79 4.70
N ASP A 96 0.87 27.16 5.60
CA ASP A 96 1.18 27.33 7.04
C ASP A 96 1.16 26.00 7.79
N LYS A 97 0.27 25.09 7.35
CA LYS A 97 0.08 23.77 7.93
C LYS A 97 -0.48 22.84 6.86
N CYS A 98 0.00 21.61 6.88
CA CYS A 98 -0.41 20.58 5.93
C CYS A 98 -0.78 19.30 6.67
N VAL A 99 -1.66 18.52 6.05
CA VAL A 99 -1.88 17.12 6.43
C VAL A 99 -1.41 16.26 5.27
N PHE A 100 -0.40 15.44 5.54
CA PHE A 100 0.09 14.47 4.58
C PHE A 100 -0.81 13.23 4.58
N LEU A 101 -1.13 12.72 3.40
CA LEU A 101 -1.86 11.48 3.15
C LEU A 101 -1.13 10.67 2.07
N ASP A 102 -0.74 9.43 2.36
CA ASP A 102 -0.22 8.53 1.33
C ASP A 102 -1.29 8.28 0.24
N ALA A 103 -0.86 8.08 -1.01
CA ALA A 103 -1.76 7.98 -2.17
C ALA A 103 -2.63 6.71 -2.17
N ASP A 104 -2.37 5.77 -1.27
CA ASP A 104 -3.16 4.58 -0.99
C ASP A 104 -4.06 4.76 0.25
N THR A 105 -4.42 6.00 0.56
CA THR A 105 -5.48 6.32 1.52
C THR A 105 -6.79 6.67 0.81
N LEU A 106 -7.92 6.53 1.52
CA LEU A 106 -9.24 6.95 1.07
C LEU A 106 -9.96 7.68 2.20
N VAL A 107 -10.47 8.88 1.91
CA VAL A 107 -11.23 9.68 2.86
C VAL A 107 -12.72 9.35 2.76
N LEU A 108 -13.30 8.89 3.87
CA LEU A 108 -14.71 8.50 3.98
C LEU A 108 -15.59 9.62 4.54
N GLN A 109 -15.02 10.46 5.42
CA GLN A 109 -15.72 11.55 6.10
C GLN A 109 -14.82 12.77 6.16
N ASN A 110 -15.43 13.97 6.28
CA ASN A 110 -14.66 15.19 6.46
C ASN A 110 -13.81 15.11 7.75
N CYS A 111 -12.56 15.53 7.62
CA CYS A 111 -11.56 15.51 8.68
C CYS A 111 -10.74 16.81 8.70
N ASP A 112 -11.32 17.93 8.28
CA ASP A 112 -10.67 19.25 8.25
C ASP A 112 -10.22 19.70 9.66
N GLU A 113 -10.81 19.17 10.73
CA GLU A 113 -10.35 19.39 12.11
C GLU A 113 -8.92 18.88 12.37
N LEU A 114 -8.33 18.06 11.49
CA LEU A 114 -6.91 17.69 11.57
C LEU A 114 -5.99 18.92 11.46
N PHE A 115 -6.41 20.00 10.79
CA PHE A 115 -5.63 21.25 10.73
C PHE A 115 -5.58 22.01 12.06
N GLU A 116 -6.37 21.62 13.06
CA GLU A 116 -6.27 22.16 14.43
C GLU A 116 -5.10 21.54 15.21
N ARG A 117 -4.54 20.41 14.74
CA ARG A 117 -3.44 19.69 15.38
C ARG A 117 -2.09 20.32 15.10
N GLU A 118 -1.11 20.05 15.96
CA GLU A 118 0.26 20.61 15.85
C GLU A 118 1.25 19.60 15.28
N GLU A 119 2.41 20.08 14.81
CA GLU A 119 3.46 19.19 14.33
C GLU A 119 4.16 18.48 15.51
N LEU A 120 4.46 17.18 15.45
CA LEU A 120 3.99 16.17 14.50
C LEU A 120 2.81 15.42 15.15
N SER A 121 1.63 15.44 14.52
CA SER A 121 0.49 14.60 14.95
C SER A 121 0.25 13.50 13.96
N ALA A 122 0.18 12.25 14.42
CA ALA A 122 -0.04 11.07 13.59
C ALA A 122 -0.82 10.00 14.39
N ALA A 123 -1.34 8.99 13.70
CA ALA A 123 -2.02 7.88 14.36
C ALA A 123 -1.02 6.76 14.73
N PRO A 124 -1.28 5.97 15.79
CA PRO A 124 -0.45 4.81 16.12
C PRO A 124 -0.36 3.80 14.98
N ASP A 125 0.81 3.22 14.80
CA ASP A 125 1.00 2.07 13.92
C ASP A 125 0.38 0.82 14.56
N VAL A 126 -0.23 -0.02 13.72
CA VAL A 126 -0.85 -1.25 14.21
C VAL A 126 0.21 -2.25 14.68
N GLY A 127 1.33 -2.35 13.96
CA GLY A 127 2.45 -3.25 14.23
C GLY A 127 3.06 -2.98 15.59
N TRP A 128 3.62 -1.78 15.74
CA TRP A 128 4.30 -1.35 16.96
C TRP A 128 3.68 -0.03 17.44
N PRO A 129 2.77 -0.02 18.43
CA PRO A 129 1.95 1.14 18.76
C PRO A 129 2.70 2.33 19.38
N ASP A 130 3.94 2.13 19.84
CA ASP A 130 4.84 3.23 20.24
C ASP A 130 5.49 3.92 19.04
N CYS A 131 5.29 3.40 17.82
CA CYS A 131 5.56 4.10 16.58
C CYS A 131 4.25 4.65 16.02
N PHE A 132 4.31 5.82 15.40
CA PHE A 132 3.20 6.31 14.59
C PHE A 132 3.30 5.77 13.17
N ASN A 133 2.14 5.58 12.53
CA ASN A 133 2.04 5.29 11.11
C ASN A 133 2.22 6.57 10.30
N SER A 134 3.13 6.54 9.33
CA SER A 134 3.50 7.71 8.51
C SER A 134 2.57 7.95 7.31
N GLY A 135 1.52 7.15 7.14
CA GLY A 135 0.56 7.32 6.05
C GLY A 135 -0.36 8.51 6.21
N VAL A 136 -0.58 8.97 7.45
CA VAL A 136 -1.36 10.17 7.75
C VAL A 136 -0.69 10.93 8.89
N PHE A 137 -0.27 12.18 8.62
CA PHE A 137 0.29 13.03 9.66
C PHE A 137 0.11 14.52 9.39
N VAL A 138 0.03 15.31 10.46
CA VAL A 138 -0.07 16.77 10.45
C VAL A 138 1.32 17.37 10.69
N PHE A 139 1.71 18.32 9.83
CA PHE A 139 3.03 18.94 9.88
C PHE A 139 2.98 20.42 9.47
N ARG A 140 4.07 21.15 9.75
CA ARG A 140 4.25 22.55 9.36
C ARG A 140 5.40 22.64 8.36
N PRO A 141 5.12 23.01 7.09
CA PRO A 141 6.19 23.21 6.12
C PRO A 141 7.26 24.20 6.63
N SER A 142 8.51 23.77 6.58
CA SER A 142 9.68 24.52 7.03
C SER A 142 10.93 23.98 6.33
N ASN A 143 11.65 24.85 5.62
CA ASN A 143 12.95 24.49 5.04
C ASN A 143 13.95 24.08 6.14
N GLU A 144 13.88 24.68 7.33
CA GLU A 144 14.73 24.29 8.46
C GLU A 144 14.43 22.86 8.94
N THR A 145 13.15 22.50 9.06
CA THR A 145 12.76 21.13 9.45
C THR A 145 13.17 20.13 8.37
N TYR A 146 13.01 20.48 7.09
CA TYR A 146 13.48 19.67 5.97
C TYR A 146 14.99 19.43 6.04
N ASP A 147 15.80 20.48 6.19
CA ASP A 147 17.27 20.37 6.23
C ASP A 147 17.72 19.48 7.40
N LYS A 148 17.08 19.61 8.57
CA LYS A 148 17.35 18.76 9.74
C LYS A 148 16.94 17.31 9.50
N LEU A 149 15.79 17.05 8.88
CA LEU A 149 15.33 15.69 8.55
C LEU A 149 16.28 15.02 7.55
N VAL A 150 16.71 15.75 6.51
CA VAL A 150 17.66 15.24 5.51
C VAL A 150 19.01 14.94 6.17
N GLN A 151 19.54 15.86 6.97
CA GLN A 151 20.79 15.64 7.70
C GLN A 151 20.69 14.43 8.63
N PHE A 152 19.59 14.31 9.38
CA PHE A 152 19.35 13.18 10.27
C PHE A 152 19.28 11.85 9.51
N ALA A 153 18.62 11.82 8.35
CA ALA A 153 18.54 10.63 7.50
C ALA A 153 19.92 10.19 6.97
N VAL A 154 20.79 11.15 6.62
CA VAL A 154 22.17 10.84 6.20
C VAL A 154 22.97 10.23 7.37
N GLU A 155 22.79 10.74 8.58
CA GLU A 155 23.55 10.29 9.77
C GLU A 155 23.03 8.98 10.38
N LYS A 156 21.71 8.81 10.45
CA LYS A 156 21.04 7.72 11.19
C LYS A 156 20.36 6.71 10.28
N GLY A 157 20.03 7.09 9.05
CA GLY A 157 19.20 6.28 8.17
C GLY A 157 17.77 6.10 8.68
N SER A 158 17.12 5.04 8.22
CA SER A 158 15.84 4.57 8.73
C SER A 158 15.97 3.12 9.22
N PHE A 159 15.32 2.76 10.32
CA PHE A 159 15.37 1.39 10.85
C PHE A 159 14.55 0.39 10.02
N ASP A 160 13.54 0.85 9.29
CA ASP A 160 12.70 0.02 8.40
C ASP A 160 13.04 0.21 6.92
N GLY A 161 14.02 1.07 6.60
CA GLY A 161 14.37 1.44 5.23
C GLY A 161 13.37 2.38 4.53
N GLY A 162 12.27 2.74 5.19
CA GLY A 162 11.22 3.63 4.69
C GLY A 162 11.19 4.97 5.41
N ASP A 163 10.18 5.78 5.12
CA ASP A 163 9.95 7.08 5.76
C ASP A 163 9.40 6.95 7.18
N GLN A 164 8.60 5.91 7.45
CA GLN A 164 8.05 5.67 8.77
C GLN A 164 9.14 5.53 9.83
N GLY A 165 10.15 4.69 9.57
CA GLY A 165 11.25 4.50 10.52
C GLY A 165 12.08 5.77 10.71
N LEU A 166 12.34 6.52 9.65
CA LEU A 166 13.07 7.79 9.73
C LEU A 166 12.31 8.82 10.56
N LEU A 167 11.02 9.01 10.26
CA LEU A 167 10.18 10.00 10.93
C LEU A 167 9.99 9.65 12.42
N ASN A 168 9.81 8.36 12.75
CA ASN A 168 9.72 7.93 14.15
C ASN A 168 11.04 8.14 14.91
N LEU A 169 12.20 7.97 14.28
CA LEU A 169 13.48 8.27 14.91
C LEU A 169 13.69 9.76 15.12
N TYR A 170 13.25 10.61 14.19
CA TYR A 170 13.39 12.06 14.29
C TYR A 170 12.41 12.66 15.30
N PHE A 171 11.12 12.27 15.24
CA PHE A 171 10.06 12.66 16.16
C PHE A 171 9.89 11.63 17.29
N SER A 172 11.01 11.23 17.90
CA SER A 172 11.07 10.10 18.84
C SER A 172 10.31 10.30 20.15
N ASP A 173 9.89 11.52 20.45
CA ASP A 173 9.12 11.85 21.66
C ASP A 173 7.60 11.73 21.44
N TRP A 174 7.12 11.42 20.21
CA TRP A 174 5.71 11.31 19.87
C TRP A 174 4.93 10.38 20.82
N ALA A 175 5.47 9.21 21.13
CA ALA A 175 4.77 8.19 21.92
C ALA A 175 4.50 8.60 23.37
N THR A 176 5.32 9.50 23.94
CA THR A 176 5.35 9.72 25.39
C THR A 176 5.09 11.17 25.82
N LYS A 177 5.22 12.14 24.92
CA LYS A 177 5.25 13.56 25.30
C LYS A 177 3.87 14.22 25.40
N ASP A 178 3.01 14.02 24.41
CA ASP A 178 1.78 14.79 24.27
C ASP A 178 0.68 13.99 23.57
N ILE A 179 -0.38 13.64 24.33
CA ILE A 179 -1.52 12.88 23.81
C ILE A 179 -2.30 13.65 22.73
N SER A 180 -2.23 14.98 22.69
CA SER A 180 -2.87 15.76 21.63
C SER A 180 -2.24 15.51 20.24
N LYS A 181 -1.05 14.93 20.21
CA LYS A 181 -0.35 14.50 18.99
C LYS A 181 -0.68 13.08 18.54
N HIS A 182 -1.42 12.34 19.35
CA HIS A 182 -1.96 11.02 18.98
C HIS A 182 -3.29 11.23 18.26
N LEU A 183 -3.26 11.14 16.94
CA LEU A 183 -4.50 11.10 16.16
C LEU A 183 -5.25 9.81 16.51
N PRO A 184 -6.57 9.89 16.75
CA PRO A 184 -7.38 8.69 16.87
C PRO A 184 -7.20 7.75 15.67
N PHE A 185 -7.22 6.45 15.92
CA PHE A 185 -6.94 5.44 14.90
C PHE A 185 -7.86 5.51 13.67
N ILE A 186 -9.08 6.05 13.83
CA ILE A 186 -10.04 6.29 12.74
C ILE A 186 -9.56 7.29 11.66
N TYR A 187 -8.53 8.09 11.94
CA TYR A 187 -7.89 8.99 10.97
C TYR A 187 -6.76 8.32 10.17
N ASN A 188 -6.43 7.05 10.44
CA ASN A 188 -5.48 6.26 9.66
C ASN A 188 -5.76 4.76 9.85
N LEU A 189 -7.01 4.35 9.60
CA LEU A 189 -7.44 2.99 9.87
C LEU A 189 -6.85 2.04 8.82
N CYS A 190 -5.89 1.22 9.26
CA CYS A 190 -5.20 0.27 8.39
C CYS A 190 -6.14 -0.86 7.91
N SER A 191 -6.11 -1.12 6.60
CA SER A 191 -6.98 -2.03 5.84
C SER A 191 -6.92 -3.51 6.27
N THR A 192 -5.80 -4.00 6.78
CA THR A 192 -5.60 -5.44 7.01
C THR A 192 -6.25 -5.90 8.32
N ALA A 193 -7.45 -6.49 8.26
CA ALA A 193 -8.13 -7.07 9.44
C ALA A 193 -7.43 -8.30 10.00
N CYS A 194 -6.61 -9.01 9.21
CA CYS A 194 -5.84 -10.15 9.67
C CYS A 194 -4.90 -9.79 10.84
N TYR A 195 -4.59 -8.49 11.00
CA TYR A 195 -3.78 -7.97 12.09
C TYR A 195 -4.60 -7.19 13.15
N SER A 196 -5.69 -6.51 12.77
CA SER A 196 -6.26 -5.37 13.53
C SER A 196 -7.52 -5.64 14.38
N TYR A 197 -7.70 -6.87 14.88
CA TYR A 197 -8.72 -7.17 15.89
C TYR A 197 -10.17 -6.93 15.39
N LEU A 198 -10.69 -7.86 14.58
CA LEU A 198 -12.02 -7.79 13.95
C LEU A 198 -13.19 -7.35 14.87
N PRO A 199 -13.30 -7.79 16.14
CA PRO A 199 -14.28 -7.25 17.08
C PRO A 199 -14.23 -5.72 17.24
N ALA A 200 -13.03 -5.13 17.35
CA ALA A 200 -12.87 -3.68 17.43
C ALA A 200 -13.28 -3.02 16.12
N PHE A 201 -12.94 -3.60 14.97
CA PHE A 201 -13.42 -3.09 13.67
C PHE A 201 -14.95 -3.10 13.57
N LYS A 202 -15.62 -4.16 14.03
CA LYS A 202 -17.10 -4.21 14.05
C LYS A 202 -17.70 -3.17 14.98
N GLN A 203 -17.03 -2.85 16.09
CA GLN A 203 -17.50 -1.89 17.08
C GLN A 203 -17.24 -0.42 16.68
N PHE A 204 -16.08 -0.12 16.09
CA PHE A 204 -15.59 1.25 15.87
C PHE A 204 -15.35 1.59 14.39
N GLY A 205 -15.34 0.61 13.49
CA GLY A 205 -15.01 0.80 12.07
C GLY A 205 -16.02 1.65 11.30
N ALA A 206 -17.25 1.78 11.81
CA ALA A 206 -18.25 2.70 11.24
C ALA A 206 -17.85 4.18 11.38
N ASP A 207 -17.02 4.50 12.39
CA ASP A 207 -16.54 5.86 12.65
C ASP A 207 -15.26 6.19 11.87
N ALA A 208 -14.80 5.28 11.00
CA ALA A 208 -13.62 5.48 10.18
C ALA A 208 -13.76 6.73 9.30
N LYS A 209 -12.76 7.62 9.37
CA LYS A 209 -12.67 8.83 8.56
C LYS A 209 -11.71 8.66 7.40
N ILE A 210 -10.59 7.98 7.63
CA ILE A 210 -9.58 7.70 6.61
C ILE A 210 -9.19 6.22 6.71
N ILE A 211 -9.27 5.52 5.58
CA ILE A 211 -8.78 4.14 5.42
C ILE A 211 -7.42 4.19 4.74
N HIS A 212 -6.47 3.42 5.24
CA HIS A 212 -5.14 3.28 4.64
C HIS A 212 -4.96 1.85 4.13
N PHE A 213 -4.83 1.70 2.81
CA PHE A 213 -4.64 0.41 2.14
C PHE A 213 -3.18 -0.06 2.21
N ILE A 214 -2.75 -0.42 3.42
CA ILE A 214 -1.41 -0.94 3.70
C ILE A 214 -1.19 -2.31 3.04
N GLY A 215 0.09 -2.68 2.88
CA GLY A 215 0.50 -3.92 2.22
C GLY A 215 0.68 -3.79 0.71
N SER A 216 1.02 -4.90 0.05
CA SER A 216 1.31 -4.95 -1.39
C SER A 216 0.05 -4.88 -2.27
N SER A 217 -1.09 -5.28 -1.73
CA SER A 217 -2.35 -5.40 -2.48
C SER A 217 -3.12 -4.07 -2.50
N LYS A 218 -2.66 -3.12 -3.31
CA LYS A 218 -3.27 -1.78 -3.45
C LYS A 218 -4.66 -1.84 -4.11
N PRO A 219 -5.54 -0.84 -3.91
CA PRO A 219 -6.90 -0.85 -4.50
C PRO A 219 -6.93 -1.03 -6.02
N TRP A 220 -6.03 -0.36 -6.74
CA TRP A 220 -5.86 -0.46 -8.19
C TRP A 220 -5.23 -1.78 -8.66
N LEU A 221 -4.76 -2.62 -7.74
CA LEU A 221 -4.23 -3.95 -7.99
C LEU A 221 -5.23 -5.07 -7.63
N GLN A 222 -6.38 -4.72 -7.04
CA GLN A 222 -7.44 -5.68 -6.75
C GLN A 222 -8.08 -6.16 -8.05
N TYR A 223 -8.50 -7.42 -8.08
CA TYR A 223 -9.30 -7.91 -9.19
C TYR A 223 -10.61 -7.11 -9.29
N PHE A 224 -10.86 -6.55 -10.47
CA PHE A 224 -12.04 -5.76 -10.77
C PHE A 224 -12.74 -6.34 -11.99
N ASN A 225 -13.99 -6.75 -11.81
CA ASN A 225 -14.82 -7.19 -12.91
C ASN A 225 -15.33 -5.97 -13.67
N THR A 226 -14.68 -5.67 -14.80
CA THR A 226 -14.96 -4.51 -15.66
C THR A 226 -16.38 -4.50 -16.25
N GLU A 227 -16.98 -5.67 -16.46
CA GLU A 227 -18.34 -5.82 -17.00
C GLU A 227 -19.39 -5.46 -15.95
N THR A 228 -19.26 -6.01 -14.74
CA THR A 228 -20.22 -5.77 -13.64
C THR A 228 -19.87 -4.54 -12.80
N ARG A 229 -18.69 -3.97 -13.00
CA ARG A 229 -18.08 -2.89 -12.20
C ARG A 229 -17.95 -3.23 -10.72
N LYS A 230 -17.68 -4.49 -10.40
CA LYS A 230 -17.54 -4.98 -9.04
C LYS A 230 -16.11 -5.41 -8.74
N VAL A 231 -15.57 -4.93 -7.62
CA VAL A 231 -14.33 -5.46 -7.07
C VAL A 231 -14.59 -6.84 -6.46
N GLN A 232 -13.65 -7.78 -6.63
CA GLN A 232 -13.70 -9.07 -5.95
C GLN A 232 -12.41 -9.23 -5.14
N PRO A 233 -12.40 -8.73 -3.89
CA PRO A 233 -11.24 -8.86 -3.02
C PRO A 233 -10.97 -10.31 -2.65
N THR A 234 -9.72 -10.62 -2.36
CA THR A 234 -9.29 -11.91 -1.80
C THR A 234 -9.91 -12.13 -0.41
N PRO A 235 -10.00 -13.38 0.08
CA PRO A 235 -10.68 -13.69 1.35
C PRO A 235 -10.16 -12.92 2.58
N ASP A 236 -8.86 -12.61 2.61
CA ASP A 236 -8.17 -11.88 3.68
C ASP A 236 -8.58 -10.40 3.80
N VAL A 237 -9.07 -9.81 2.71
CA VAL A 237 -9.54 -8.40 2.67
C VAL A 237 -11.03 -8.29 2.33
N LYS A 238 -11.78 -9.39 2.45
CA LYS A 238 -13.22 -9.43 2.13
C LYS A 238 -14.06 -8.46 2.96
N HIS A 239 -13.68 -8.20 4.20
CA HIS A 239 -14.34 -7.21 5.07
C HIS A 239 -14.26 -5.78 4.53
N LEU A 240 -13.33 -5.50 3.61
CA LEU A 240 -13.20 -4.19 2.95
C LEU A 240 -13.94 -4.08 1.63
N GLU A 241 -14.68 -5.10 1.19
CA GLU A 241 -15.31 -5.10 -0.14
C GLU A 241 -16.12 -3.82 -0.41
N ALA A 242 -16.89 -3.35 0.58
CA ALA A 242 -17.66 -2.12 0.45
C ALA A 242 -16.78 -0.87 0.28
N ILE A 243 -15.66 -0.80 1.00
CA ILE A 243 -14.71 0.32 0.98
C ILE A 243 -13.89 0.30 -0.31
N LEU A 244 -13.42 -0.87 -0.73
CA LEU A 244 -12.76 -1.08 -2.02
C LEU A 244 -13.71 -0.75 -3.18
N GLN A 245 -14.99 -1.13 -3.07
CA GLN A 245 -16.00 -0.77 -4.07
C GLN A 245 -16.19 0.75 -4.13
N GLN A 246 -16.15 1.45 -3.00
CA GLN A 246 -16.20 2.93 -2.99
C GLN A 246 -14.99 3.54 -3.70
N TRP A 247 -13.78 3.03 -3.45
CA TRP A 247 -12.58 3.42 -4.19
C TRP A 247 -12.77 3.24 -5.70
N TRP A 248 -13.24 2.07 -6.13
CA TRP A 248 -13.51 1.77 -7.54
C TRP A 248 -14.64 2.60 -8.14
N ASN A 249 -15.66 2.96 -7.37
CA ASN A 249 -16.74 3.83 -7.84
C ASN A 249 -16.21 5.22 -8.18
N ILE A 250 -15.36 5.80 -7.33
CA ILE A 250 -14.70 7.08 -7.60
C ILE A 250 -13.85 6.96 -8.88
N PHE A 251 -13.03 5.91 -8.95
CA PHE A 251 -12.19 5.66 -10.12
C PHE A 251 -13.01 5.56 -11.42
N CYS A 252 -14.03 4.70 -11.45
CA CYS A 252 -14.83 4.45 -12.65
C CYS A 252 -15.62 5.68 -13.10
N LEU A 253 -16.12 6.49 -12.15
CA LEU A 253 -16.99 7.62 -12.46
C LEU A 253 -16.21 8.89 -12.81
N LEU A 254 -15.10 9.16 -12.12
CA LEU A 254 -14.43 10.46 -12.18
C LEU A 254 -13.05 10.42 -12.85
N ILE A 255 -12.40 9.25 -12.90
CA ILE A 255 -11.02 9.12 -13.39
C ILE A 255 -10.98 8.37 -14.71
N HIS A 256 -11.55 7.17 -14.77
CA HIS A 256 -11.53 6.32 -15.97
C HIS A 256 -11.96 7.04 -17.27
N PRO A 257 -13.06 7.83 -17.31
CA PRO A 257 -13.51 8.49 -18.55
C PRO A 257 -12.54 9.52 -19.12
N THR A 258 -11.48 9.82 -18.39
CA THR A 258 -10.53 10.89 -18.69
C THR A 258 -9.09 10.39 -18.78
N LEU A 259 -8.87 9.09 -18.68
CA LEU A 259 -7.57 8.46 -18.94
C LEU A 259 -7.32 8.40 -20.45
N THR A 260 -6.06 8.43 -20.83
CA THR A 260 -5.63 8.40 -22.23
C THR A 260 -4.58 7.29 -22.45
N PRO A 261 -4.56 6.62 -23.62
CA PRO A 261 -3.67 5.47 -23.86
C PRO A 261 -2.16 5.78 -23.88
N ASP A 262 -1.77 7.06 -23.94
CA ASP A 262 -0.39 7.54 -23.86
C ASP A 262 0.16 7.60 -22.42
N MET A 263 -0.68 7.34 -21.42
CA MET A 263 -0.25 7.10 -20.04
C MET A 263 0.46 5.74 -19.90
N THR A 264 1.31 5.58 -18.88
CA THR A 264 2.08 4.34 -18.67
C THR A 264 1.46 3.42 -17.62
N GLY A 265 1.89 2.16 -17.62
CA GLY A 265 1.49 1.16 -16.63
C GLY A 265 -0.02 0.92 -16.59
N LEU A 266 -0.56 0.81 -15.37
CA LEU A 266 -1.99 0.54 -15.15
C LEU A 266 -2.89 1.64 -15.72
N ALA A 267 -2.45 2.90 -15.67
CA ALA A 267 -3.26 4.02 -16.16
C ALA A 267 -3.54 3.90 -17.67
N GLY A 268 -2.50 3.61 -18.47
CA GLY A 268 -2.65 3.41 -19.91
C GLY A 268 -3.45 2.15 -20.25
N ALA A 269 -3.30 1.08 -19.47
CA ALA A 269 -4.09 -0.14 -19.64
C ALA A 269 -5.58 0.11 -19.34
N PHE A 270 -5.91 0.79 -18.23
CA PHE A 270 -7.30 1.15 -17.96
C PHE A 270 -7.90 2.07 -19.02
N ALA A 271 -7.12 2.97 -19.62
CA ALA A 271 -7.60 3.83 -20.70
C ALA A 271 -8.09 3.07 -21.95
N GLN A 272 -7.63 1.83 -22.15
CA GLN A 272 -8.01 0.98 -23.28
C GLN A 272 -9.23 0.08 -22.97
N LEU A 273 -9.68 0.04 -21.73
CA LEU A 273 -10.81 -0.80 -21.30
C LEU A 273 -12.14 -0.05 -21.41
N THR A 274 -13.19 -0.78 -21.81
CA THR A 274 -14.56 -0.25 -21.80
C THR A 274 -15.30 -0.83 -20.59
N LEU A 275 -15.62 0.01 -19.61
CA LEU A 275 -16.32 -0.42 -18.40
C LEU A 275 -17.82 -0.61 -18.63
N GLY A 276 -18.36 -1.76 -18.23
CA GLY A 276 -19.80 -2.07 -18.34
C GLY A 276 -20.20 -2.74 -19.65
N ALA A 277 -19.25 -3.23 -20.45
CA ALA A 277 -19.51 -3.97 -21.68
C ALA A 277 -18.94 -5.41 -21.57
N PRO A 278 -19.53 -6.40 -22.30
CA PRO A 278 -18.96 -7.72 -22.43
C PRO A 278 -17.55 -7.62 -23.02
N ARG A 279 -16.63 -8.44 -22.50
CA ARG A 279 -15.22 -8.37 -22.88
C ARG A 279 -15.01 -8.75 -24.34
N THR A 280 -14.36 -7.89 -25.10
CA THR A 280 -13.84 -8.27 -26.43
C THR A 280 -12.56 -9.10 -26.29
N ALA A 281 -12.15 -9.81 -27.34
CA ALA A 281 -10.92 -10.61 -27.32
C ALA A 281 -9.67 -9.77 -27.00
N GLU A 282 -9.66 -8.51 -27.45
CA GLU A 282 -8.60 -7.53 -27.18
C GLU A 282 -8.57 -7.13 -25.70
N GLN A 283 -9.74 -6.98 -25.06
CA GLN A 283 -9.84 -6.67 -23.63
C GLN A 283 -9.41 -7.85 -22.75
N SER A 284 -9.70 -9.08 -23.18
CA SER A 284 -9.18 -10.27 -22.52
C SER A 284 -7.65 -10.38 -22.60
N ALA A 285 -7.06 -10.04 -23.75
CA ALA A 285 -5.60 -10.03 -23.90
C ALA A 285 -4.92 -8.96 -23.03
N LEU A 286 -5.56 -7.80 -22.87
CA LEU A 286 -5.07 -6.73 -22.00
C LEU A 286 -5.18 -7.10 -20.51
N ASP A 287 -6.25 -7.78 -20.10
CA ASP A 287 -6.41 -8.31 -18.74
C ASP A 287 -5.33 -9.36 -18.41
N ASP A 288 -4.98 -10.23 -19.36
CA ASP A 288 -3.84 -11.14 -19.22
C ASP A 288 -2.50 -10.40 -19.14
N HIS A 289 -2.34 -9.28 -19.86
CA HIS A 289 -1.16 -8.42 -19.74
C HIS A 289 -1.06 -7.75 -18.36
N LEU A 290 -2.17 -7.22 -17.85
CA LEU A 290 -2.28 -6.65 -16.52
C LEU A 290 -1.98 -7.70 -15.44
N ARG A 291 -2.51 -8.91 -15.60
CA ARG A 291 -2.20 -10.05 -14.71
C ARG A 291 -0.71 -10.38 -14.73
N ARG A 292 -0.10 -10.41 -15.92
CA ARG A 292 1.34 -10.66 -16.07
C ARG A 292 2.19 -9.56 -15.43
N GLN A 293 1.82 -8.29 -15.59
CA GLN A 293 2.49 -7.20 -14.86
C GLN A 293 2.36 -7.38 -13.35
N GLY A 294 1.18 -7.80 -12.87
CA GLY A 294 0.96 -8.20 -11.48
C GLY A 294 1.96 -9.26 -11.01
N TRP A 295 2.20 -10.29 -11.83
CA TRP A 295 3.24 -11.30 -11.56
C TRP A 295 4.65 -10.70 -11.47
N GLU A 296 5.02 -9.85 -12.42
CA GLU A 296 6.37 -9.26 -12.52
C GLU A 296 6.69 -8.34 -11.32
N VAL A 297 5.67 -7.73 -10.73
CA VAL A 297 5.82 -6.89 -9.52
C VAL A 297 5.50 -7.62 -8.21
N GLY A 298 5.31 -8.94 -8.25
CA GLY A 298 5.09 -9.79 -7.07
C GLY A 298 3.68 -9.78 -6.49
N ASN A 299 2.71 -9.21 -7.20
CA ASN A 299 1.29 -9.17 -6.84
C ASN A 299 0.51 -10.27 -7.57
N ILE A 300 0.83 -11.52 -7.24
CA ILE A 300 0.26 -12.73 -7.85
C ILE A 300 -1.04 -13.11 -7.11
N ASP A 301 -2.09 -13.46 -7.85
CA ASP A 301 -3.38 -13.90 -7.29
C ASP A 301 -3.34 -15.39 -6.88
N TYR A 302 -2.54 -15.70 -5.85
CA TYR A 302 -2.31 -17.08 -5.38
C TYR A 302 -3.56 -17.83 -4.91
N MET A 303 -4.68 -17.12 -4.68
CA MET A 303 -5.93 -17.72 -4.20
C MET A 303 -7.07 -17.67 -5.23
N GLY A 304 -6.87 -17.02 -6.37
CA GLY A 304 -7.87 -16.87 -7.44
C GLY A 304 -7.37 -17.42 -8.77
N ARG A 305 -7.26 -16.57 -9.80
CA ARG A 305 -6.92 -16.99 -11.17
C ARG A 305 -5.53 -17.62 -11.29
N ASP A 306 -4.61 -17.21 -10.42
CA ASP A 306 -3.25 -17.72 -10.35
C ASP A 306 -3.07 -18.68 -9.17
N SER A 307 -4.16 -19.31 -8.71
CA SER A 307 -4.08 -20.37 -7.71
C SER A 307 -3.28 -21.56 -8.21
N PHE A 308 -2.69 -22.31 -7.28
CA PHE A 308 -1.96 -23.53 -7.59
C PHE A 308 -2.80 -24.47 -8.46
N ASP A 309 -4.07 -24.67 -8.12
CA ASP A 309 -4.97 -25.55 -8.86
C ASP A 309 -5.17 -25.07 -10.30
N ASN A 310 -5.36 -23.76 -10.51
CA ASN A 310 -5.55 -23.20 -11.84
C ASN A 310 -4.27 -23.27 -12.69
N ILE A 311 -3.11 -22.98 -12.10
CA ILE A 311 -1.80 -23.11 -12.75
C ILE A 311 -1.53 -24.57 -13.09
N TRP A 312 -1.74 -25.48 -12.14
CA TRP A 312 -1.55 -26.92 -12.33
C TRP A 312 -2.46 -27.47 -13.41
N ASN A 313 -3.75 -27.09 -13.40
CA ASN A 313 -4.70 -27.46 -14.46
C ASN A 313 -4.24 -26.95 -15.82
N LYS A 314 -3.74 -25.71 -15.92
CA LYS A 314 -3.24 -25.15 -17.17
C LYS A 314 -1.98 -25.85 -17.67
N ILE A 315 -1.06 -26.21 -16.76
CA ILE A 315 0.14 -27.02 -17.08
C ILE A 315 -0.29 -28.39 -17.60
N CYS A 316 -1.18 -29.09 -16.90
CA CYS A 316 -1.70 -30.38 -17.31
C CYS A 316 -2.38 -30.33 -18.68
N GLN A 317 -3.19 -29.31 -18.95
CA GLN A 317 -3.83 -29.10 -20.26
C GLN A 317 -2.79 -28.87 -21.36
N THR A 318 -1.77 -28.05 -21.11
CA THR A 318 -0.72 -27.73 -22.08
C THR A 318 0.13 -28.95 -22.40
N LEU A 319 0.50 -29.74 -21.38
CA LEU A 319 1.23 -30.99 -21.53
C LEU A 319 0.39 -32.04 -22.28
N SER A 320 -0.91 -32.10 -22.02
CA SER A 320 -1.83 -33.02 -22.73
C SER A 320 -2.05 -32.62 -24.19
N ALA A 321 -2.10 -31.31 -24.48
CA ALA A 321 -2.23 -30.79 -25.84
C ALA A 321 -0.93 -30.88 -26.66
N ALA A 322 0.22 -31.08 -25.99
CA ALA A 322 1.53 -31.23 -26.63
C ALA A 322 1.85 -32.67 -27.07
N LEU A 323 0.96 -33.64 -26.79
CA LEU A 323 1.12 -35.02 -27.24
C LEU A 323 0.53 -35.20 -28.65
N PRO A 324 1.28 -35.75 -29.63
CA PRO A 324 0.72 -36.10 -30.94
C PRO A 324 -0.39 -37.16 -30.80
N GLU A 325 -1.44 -37.08 -31.63
CA GLU A 325 -2.62 -37.98 -31.59
C GLU A 325 -2.32 -39.47 -31.84
N ASP A 326 -1.08 -39.88 -32.10
CA ASP A 326 -0.69 -41.26 -32.41
C ASP A 326 0.17 -41.91 -31.30
N ALA A 327 -0.29 -41.87 -30.04
CA ALA A 327 0.22 -42.76 -29.00
C ALA A 327 -0.70 -43.99 -28.84
N PRO A 328 -0.18 -45.24 -28.81
CA PRO A 328 -1.03 -46.43 -28.76
C PRO A 328 -1.87 -46.47 -27.48
N LYS A 329 -3.17 -46.73 -27.61
CA LYS A 329 -4.07 -47.00 -26.48
C LYS A 329 -3.59 -48.25 -25.73
N THR A 330 -2.94 -48.07 -24.58
CA THR A 330 -2.70 -49.16 -23.62
C THR A 330 -3.86 -49.27 -22.63
N THR A 331 -4.47 -50.44 -22.69
CA THR A 331 -5.44 -51.14 -21.84
C THR A 331 -5.57 -50.71 -20.37
N GLU A 332 -6.84 -50.76 -19.90
CA GLU A 332 -7.37 -50.52 -18.55
C GLU A 332 -6.50 -51.05 -17.39
N ALA A 333 -6.37 -50.22 -16.34
CA ALA A 333 -5.93 -50.64 -15.02
C ALA A 333 -7.16 -50.99 -14.14
N PRO A 334 -7.08 -52.04 -13.30
CA PRO A 334 -8.22 -52.50 -12.48
C PRO A 334 -8.51 -51.56 -11.29
N PRO A 335 -9.71 -51.61 -10.70
CA PRO A 335 -10.13 -50.67 -9.65
C PRO A 335 -9.39 -50.90 -8.32
N PRO A 336 -9.30 -49.87 -7.45
CA PRO A 336 -8.58 -49.98 -6.19
C PRO A 336 -9.36 -50.83 -5.18
N SER A 337 -8.68 -51.82 -4.58
CA SER A 337 -9.21 -52.63 -3.48
C SER A 337 -9.18 -51.84 -2.16
N THR A 338 -10.34 -51.74 -1.51
CA THR A 338 -10.48 -51.32 -0.11
C THR A 338 -9.97 -52.44 0.80
N ASP A 339 -8.82 -52.27 1.44
CA ASP A 339 -8.52 -52.80 2.78
C ASP A 339 -7.05 -52.54 3.19
N ALA A 340 -6.83 -51.60 4.12
CA ALA A 340 -5.68 -51.64 5.04
C ALA A 340 -5.96 -50.78 6.30
N LYS A 341 -6.02 -51.44 7.46
CA LYS A 341 -6.17 -50.87 8.81
C LYS A 341 -4.90 -50.15 9.31
N PRO A 342 -5.02 -49.26 10.32
CA PRO A 342 -3.93 -48.41 10.77
C PRO A 342 -2.95 -49.14 11.70
N ILE A 343 -1.66 -48.82 11.58
CA ILE A 343 -0.59 -49.30 12.47
C ILE A 343 -0.10 -48.13 13.32
N GLU A 344 -0.43 -48.14 14.61
CA GLU A 344 0.29 -47.40 15.65
C GLU A 344 1.70 -47.97 15.81
N LYS A 345 2.71 -47.12 16.00
CA LYS A 345 3.94 -47.53 16.69
C LYS A 345 4.55 -46.41 17.53
N SER A 346 4.62 -46.75 18.81
CA SER A 346 5.32 -46.17 19.95
C SER A 346 6.79 -45.80 19.69
N LEU A 347 7.21 -44.66 20.23
CA LEU A 347 8.61 -44.27 20.37
C LEU A 347 9.16 -44.77 21.71
N THR A 348 10.24 -45.55 21.68
CA THR A 348 11.12 -45.80 22.83
C THR A 348 12.57 -45.49 22.47
N GLU A 349 13.29 -45.10 23.52
CA GLU A 349 14.59 -44.44 23.60
C GLU A 349 15.77 -45.20 22.97
N GLY A 350 16.79 -44.44 22.54
CA GLY A 350 18.12 -45.02 22.31
C GLY A 350 19.08 -44.17 21.49
N GLN A 351 19.94 -43.43 22.20
CA GLN A 351 21.30 -43.04 21.79
C GLN A 351 21.46 -41.94 20.72
N LEU A 352 21.72 -40.71 21.18
CA LEU A 352 22.88 -39.98 20.68
C LEU A 352 23.48 -39.15 21.83
N ALA A 353 24.53 -39.70 22.44
CA ALA A 353 25.45 -38.96 23.28
C ALA A 353 26.47 -38.26 22.38
N ALA A 354 26.63 -36.94 22.53
CA ALA A 354 27.92 -36.25 22.74
C ALA A 354 27.85 -34.75 22.40
N LYS A 355 28.28 -33.93 23.37
CA LYS A 355 28.86 -32.56 23.26
C LYS A 355 27.82 -31.45 22.96
N THR A 356 27.63 -30.38 23.73
CA THR A 356 28.49 -29.68 24.70
C THR A 356 27.60 -28.84 25.63
N ALA A 357 27.93 -28.77 26.91
CA ALA A 357 27.28 -27.94 27.93
C ALA A 357 27.66 -26.45 27.82
N ILE A 358 26.75 -25.55 28.21
CA ILE A 358 26.94 -24.42 29.15
C ILE A 358 25.54 -23.87 29.54
N MET A 359 25.30 -23.72 30.86
CA MET A 359 24.02 -23.41 31.53
C MET A 359 23.53 -21.95 31.34
N PRO A 360 22.21 -21.67 31.49
CA PRO A 360 21.69 -20.33 31.73
C PRO A 360 21.69 -19.98 33.23
N LYS A 361 22.03 -18.72 33.55
CA LYS A 361 21.94 -18.14 34.91
C LYS A 361 20.47 -17.94 35.31
N LYS A 362 20.11 -18.41 36.51
CA LYS A 362 18.88 -18.04 37.23
C LYS A 362 18.95 -16.58 37.69
N ILE A 363 17.86 -15.84 37.49
CA ILE A 363 17.60 -14.56 38.15
C ILE A 363 16.51 -14.81 39.20
N THR A 364 16.80 -14.48 40.47
CA THR A 364 15.85 -14.47 41.59
C THR A 364 15.27 -13.05 41.75
N PRO A 365 14.03 -12.90 42.27
CA PRO A 365 13.38 -11.60 42.43
C PRO A 365 13.77 -10.95 43.76
N LEU A 366 13.87 -9.62 43.79
CA LEU A 366 14.02 -8.83 45.01
C LEU A 366 12.72 -8.09 45.29
N ALA A 367 12.23 -8.27 46.52
CA ALA A 367 11.11 -7.56 47.13
C ALA A 367 11.58 -6.26 47.81
N ASN A 368 10.63 -5.33 47.92
CA ASN A 368 10.67 -3.98 48.48
C ASN A 368 11.47 -3.76 49.78
N VAL A 369 12.13 -2.60 49.87
CA VAL A 369 12.02 -1.61 50.97
C VAL A 369 12.04 -0.21 50.36
#